data_AF-A0A0R0EJA2-F1
#
_entry.id   AF-A0A0R0EJA2-F1
#
_cell.length_a   1.000
_cell.length_b   1.000
_cell.length_c   1.000
_cell.angle_alpha   90.00
_cell.angle_beta   90.00
_cell.angle_gamma   90.00
#
_symmetry.space_group_name_H-M   'P 1'
#
loop_
_entity.id
_entity.type
_entity.pdbx_description
1 polymer ?
#
loop_
_entity_poly.entity_id
_entity_poly.type
_entity_poly.pdbx_seq_one_letter_code
_entity_poly.pdbx_strand_id
1 'polypeptide(L)'
;MKLQCWKDAAGGKTRGRCYGTEDLASNIRRGVSCLTQETLLDPHTSHAHQHSAEAKALRQQVQQAIERADVATTGLVEANQRYALLEEQMQLMQEQLQMVLDRRSRGS
;
A
#
# COMPACT_ATOMS: atom_id res chain seq x y z
N MET A 1 -4.99 -8.90 43.13
CA MET A 1 -5.52 -8.47 41.82
C MET A 1 -6.97 -8.06 42.00
N LYS A 2 -7.36 -6.85 41.56
CA LYS A 2 -8.72 -6.33 41.69
C LYS A 2 -9.31 -6.17 40.29
N LEU A 3 -10.42 -6.83 40.03
CA LEU A 3 -11.12 -6.75 38.75
C LEU A 3 -12.40 -5.93 38.92
N GLN A 4 -12.66 -5.05 37.95
CA GLN A 4 -13.99 -4.47 37.77
C GLN A 4 -14.76 -5.38 36.83
N CYS A 5 -15.94 -5.80 37.26
CA CYS A 5 -16.82 -6.67 36.51
C CYS A 5 -18.12 -5.92 36.21
N TRP A 6 -18.56 -6.02 34.96
CA TRP A 6 -19.88 -5.58 34.53
C TRP A 6 -20.79 -6.80 34.50
N LYS A 7 -21.99 -6.64 35.05
CA LYS A 7 -23.05 -7.62 34.95
C LYS A 7 -24.18 -7.04 34.11
N ASP A 8 -24.47 -7.68 32.99
CA ASP A 8 -25.70 -7.43 32.24
C ASP A 8 -26.85 -8.25 32.84
N ALA A 9 -27.95 -7.58 33.16
CA ALA A 9 -29.19 -8.19 33.63
C ALA A 9 -30.39 -7.51 32.95
N ALA A 10 -31.56 -8.16 32.95
CA ALA A 10 -32.78 -7.65 32.31
C ALA A 10 -33.25 -6.26 32.79
N GLY A 11 -32.68 -5.75 33.90
CA GLY A 11 -32.94 -4.41 34.44
C GLY A 11 -31.80 -3.40 34.26
N GLY A 12 -30.79 -3.70 33.42
CA GLY A 12 -29.65 -2.83 33.13
C GLY A 12 -28.30 -3.33 33.65
N LYS A 13 -27.23 -2.59 33.30
CA LYS A 13 -25.84 -2.88 33.68
C LYS A 13 -25.56 -2.40 35.11
N THR A 14 -25.16 -3.30 36.00
CA THR A 14 -24.69 -2.94 37.35
C THR A 14 -23.18 -3.16 37.49
N ARG A 15 -22.50 -2.23 38.19
CA ARG A 15 -21.04 -2.26 38.39
C ARG A 15 -20.70 -2.90 39.74
N GLY A 16 -20.00 -4.03 39.71
CA GLY A 16 -19.44 -4.71 40.87
C GLY A 16 -17.91 -4.56 40.97
N ARG A 17 -17.38 -4.66 42.18
CA ARG A 17 -15.93 -4.82 42.42
C ARG A 17 -15.71 -6.24 42.93
N CYS A 18 -14.81 -7.00 42.31
CA CYS A 18 -14.48 -8.36 42.74
C CYS A 18 -13.06 -8.41 43.34
N TYR A 19 -12.94 -8.98 44.54
CA TYR A 19 -11.68 -9.15 45.26
C TYR A 19 -11.29 -10.63 45.33
N GLY A 20 -11.07 -11.25 44.18
CA GLY A 20 -10.59 -12.64 44.09
C GLY A 20 -11.49 -13.56 43.30
N THR A 21 -11.05 -14.81 43.14
CA THR A 21 -11.72 -15.85 42.37
C THR A 21 -13.06 -16.26 42.99
N GLU A 22 -13.13 -16.30 44.32
CA GLU A 22 -14.34 -16.67 45.05
C GLU A 22 -15.44 -15.60 44.91
N ASP A 23 -15.05 -14.32 44.96
CA ASP A 23 -15.95 -13.19 44.75
C ASP A 23 -16.40 -13.06 43.28
N LEU A 24 -15.55 -13.50 42.34
CA LEU A 24 -15.93 -13.63 40.93
C LEU A 24 -17.06 -14.67 40.78
N ALA A 25 -16.91 -15.84 41.41
CA ALA A 25 -17.93 -16.88 41.38
C ALA A 25 -19.25 -16.42 42.03
N SER A 26 -19.20 -15.66 43.12
CA SER A 26 -20.39 -15.12 43.79
C SER A 26 -21.18 -14.13 42.91
N ASN A 27 -20.48 -13.37 42.07
CA ASN A 27 -21.08 -12.40 41.16
C ASN A 27 -21.67 -13.05 39.89
N ILE A 28 -21.16 -14.22 39.49
CA ILE A 28 -21.76 -15.06 38.43
C ILE A 28 -22.99 -15.77 39.02
N ARG A 29 -24.09 -15.03 39.17
CA ARG A 29 -25.38 -15.66 39.46
C ARG A 29 -25.86 -16.44 38.23
N ARG A 30 -26.66 -17.49 38.47
CA ARG A 30 -27.37 -18.25 37.42
C ARG A 30 -28.13 -17.25 36.51
N GLY A 31 -27.83 -17.27 35.22
CA GLY A 31 -28.42 -16.36 34.23
C GLY A 31 -27.52 -15.20 33.76
N VAL A 32 -26.28 -15.08 34.26
CA VAL A 32 -25.28 -14.17 33.68
C VAL A 32 -24.59 -14.86 32.51
N SER A 33 -24.66 -14.29 31.31
CA SER A 33 -24.06 -14.86 30.09
C SER A 33 -22.68 -14.30 29.75
N CYS A 34 -22.28 -13.16 30.35
CA CYS A 34 -20.98 -12.56 30.08
C CYS A 34 -20.48 -11.67 31.23
N LEU A 35 -19.15 -11.66 31.41
CA LEU A 35 -18.41 -10.69 32.22
C LEU A 35 -17.50 -9.92 31.26
N THR A 36 -18.06 -9.08 30.41
CA THR A 36 -17.23 -8.29 29.48
C THR A 36 -16.71 -7.05 30.19
N GLN A 37 -15.39 -6.96 30.36
CA GLN A 37 -14.74 -5.67 30.43
C GLN A 37 -14.94 -5.02 29.05
N GLU A 38 -15.78 -4.00 28.97
CA GLU A 38 -15.59 -3.00 27.93
C GLU A 38 -14.26 -2.30 28.23
N THR A 39 -13.16 -2.85 27.73
CA THR A 39 -11.92 -2.10 27.61
C THR A 39 -12.22 -0.99 26.61
N LEU A 40 -12.66 0.15 27.14
CA LEU A 40 -13.16 1.32 26.41
C LEU A 40 -12.11 2.01 25.53
N LEU A 41 -10.92 1.42 25.40
CA LEU A 41 -9.95 1.73 24.37
C LEU A 41 -9.31 0.40 24.02
N ASP A 42 -9.86 -0.31 23.05
CA ASP A 42 -9.19 -1.49 22.52
C ASP A 42 -8.04 -0.96 21.64
N PRO A 43 -6.76 -0.96 22.10
CA PRO A 43 -5.66 -0.49 21.27
C PRO A 43 -5.57 -1.29 19.96
N HIS A 44 -6.14 -2.50 19.93
CA HIS A 44 -6.23 -3.30 18.72
C HIS A 44 -7.08 -2.64 17.62
N THR A 45 -8.12 -1.86 17.93
CA THR A 45 -8.86 -1.13 16.89
C THR A 45 -8.00 0.00 16.32
N SER A 46 -7.23 0.70 17.17
CA SER A 46 -6.30 1.74 16.70
C SER A 46 -5.21 1.15 15.80
N HIS A 47 -4.63 0.02 16.18
CA HIS A 47 -3.63 -0.67 15.35
C HIS A 47 -4.22 -1.18 14.04
N ALA A 48 -5.42 -1.76 14.04
CA ALA A 48 -6.08 -2.21 12.81
C ALA A 48 -6.37 -1.04 11.85
N HIS A 49 -6.83 0.10 12.37
CA HIS A 49 -7.05 1.30 11.56
C HIS A 49 -5.72 1.89 11.05
N GLN A 50 -4.68 1.92 11.88
CA GLN A 50 -3.36 2.42 11.48
C GLN A 50 -2.72 1.52 10.41
N HIS A 51 -2.74 0.20 10.58
CA HIS A 51 -2.27 -0.75 9.56
C HIS A 51 -3.09 -0.65 8.26
N SER A 52 -4.40 -0.38 8.35
CA SER A 52 -5.23 -0.13 7.17
C SER A 52 -4.82 1.15 6.45
N ALA A 53 -4.52 2.23 7.18
CA ALA A 53 -4.06 3.49 6.62
C ALA A 53 -2.67 3.36 5.98
N GLU A 54 -1.73 2.71 6.67
CA GLU A 54 -0.38 2.42 6.16
C GLU A 54 -0.44 1.52 4.92
N ALA A 55 -1.27 0.48 4.93
CA ALA A 55 -1.45 -0.39 3.76
C ALA A 55 -2.07 0.36 2.57
N LYS A 56 -3.01 1.29 2.81
CA LYS A 56 -3.56 2.15 1.74
C LYS A 56 -2.50 3.11 1.19
N ALA A 57 -1.73 3.76 2.06
CA ALA A 57 -0.64 4.64 1.66
C ALA A 57 0.43 3.89 0.86
N LEU A 58 0.81 2.69 1.31
CA LEU A 58 1.76 1.83 0.60
C LEU A 58 1.24 1.41 -0.76
N ARG A 59 -0.04 1.01 -0.87
CA ARG A 59 -0.67 0.71 -2.17
C ARG A 59 -0.66 1.90 -3.12
N GLN A 60 -0.95 3.10 -2.62
CA GLN A 60 -0.89 4.33 -3.42
C GLN A 60 0.53 4.63 -3.90
N GLN A 61 1.54 4.48 -3.04
CA GLN A 61 2.94 4.66 -3.43
C GLN A 61 3.39 3.64 -4.48
N VAL A 62 3.01 2.37 -4.30
CA VAL A 62 3.31 1.32 -5.29
C VAL A 62 2.63 1.63 -6.63
N GLN A 63 1.37 2.04 -6.62
CA GLN A 63 0.64 2.39 -7.83
C GLN A 63 1.31 3.57 -8.57
N GLN A 64 1.68 4.63 -7.84
CA GLN A 64 2.41 5.76 -8.42
C GLN A 64 3.79 5.36 -8.95
N ALA A 65 4.48 4.43 -8.28
CA ALA A 65 5.77 3.93 -8.74
C ALA A 65 5.63 3.12 -10.03
N ILE A 66 4.59 2.30 -10.15
CA ILE A 66 4.26 1.55 -11.37
C ILE A 66 3.95 2.52 -12.51
N GLU A 67 3.08 3.51 -12.30
CA GLU A 67 2.73 4.50 -13.33
C GLU A 67 3.97 5.29 -13.80
N ARG A 68 4.87 5.67 -12.89
CA ARG A 68 6.14 6.33 -13.26
C ARG A 68 7.07 5.40 -14.04
N ALA A 69 7.13 4.11 -13.69
CA ALA A 69 7.92 3.13 -14.40
C ALA A 69 7.37 2.89 -15.82
N ASP A 70 6.05 2.81 -15.97
CA ASP A 70 5.38 2.67 -17.28
C ASP A 70 5.68 3.89 -18.16
N VAL A 71 5.54 5.11 -17.64
CA VAL A 71 5.88 6.34 -18.39
C VAL A 71 7.36 6.37 -18.79
N ALA A 72 8.26 5.97 -17.89
CA ALA A 72 9.69 5.92 -18.19
C ALA A 72 10.03 4.88 -19.27
N THR A 73 9.40 3.71 -19.23
CA THR A 73 9.60 2.67 -20.25
C THR A 73 9.05 3.08 -21.61
N THR A 74 7.87 3.70 -21.67
CA THR A 74 7.34 4.24 -22.93
C THR A 74 8.23 5.34 -23.49
N GLY A 75 8.74 6.23 -22.64
CA GLY A 75 9.67 7.28 -23.04
C GLY A 75 11.00 6.74 -23.58
N LEU A 76 11.51 5.65 -22.99
CA LEU A 76 12.70 4.96 -23.48
C LEU A 76 12.47 4.33 -24.86
N VAL A 77 11.33 3.67 -25.05
CA VAL A 77 10.97 3.04 -26.34
C VAL A 77 10.86 4.11 -27.44
N GLU A 78 10.17 5.21 -27.18
CA GLU A 78 10.06 6.33 -28.14
C GLU A 78 11.44 6.95 -28.45
N ALA A 79 12.28 7.15 -27.43
CA ALA A 79 13.62 7.67 -27.63
C ALA A 79 14.46 6.74 -28.50
N ASN A 80 14.44 5.43 -28.23
CA ASN A 80 15.17 4.43 -29.03
C ASN A 80 14.69 4.40 -30.48
N GLN A 81 13.39 4.53 -30.74
CA GLN A 81 12.86 4.61 -32.10
C GLN A 81 13.36 5.87 -32.83
N ARG A 82 13.40 7.02 -32.15
CA ARG A 82 13.94 8.27 -32.72
C ARG A 82 15.44 8.15 -33.02
N TYR A 83 16.21 7.52 -32.12
CA TYR A 83 17.64 7.27 -32.37
C TYR A 83 17.85 6.35 -33.57
N ALA A 84 17.09 5.27 -33.69
CA ALA A 84 17.18 4.35 -34.83
C ALA A 84 16.88 5.06 -36.17
N LEU A 85 15.84 5.91 -36.21
CA LEU A 85 15.53 6.70 -37.41
C LEU A 85 16.64 7.68 -37.76
N LEU A 86 17.24 8.32 -36.74
CA LEU A 86 18.34 9.26 -36.94
C LEU A 86 19.59 8.55 -37.47
N GLU A 87 19.91 7.36 -36.96
CA GLU A 87 21.01 6.53 -37.46
C GLU A 87 20.79 6.13 -38.92
N GLU A 88 19.57 5.73 -39.30
CA GLU A 88 19.23 5.39 -40.69
C GLU A 88 19.39 6.60 -41.62
N GLN A 89 18.91 7.78 -41.20
CA GLN A 89 19.08 9.01 -41.97
C GLN A 89 20.56 9.40 -42.12
N MET A 90 21.36 9.23 -41.08
CA MET A 90 22.80 9.48 -41.14
C MET A 90 23.50 8.54 -42.12
N GLN A 91 23.15 7.25 -42.10
CA GLN A 91 23.70 6.27 -43.05
C GLN A 91 23.34 6.64 -44.49
N LEU A 92 22.07 6.99 -44.75
CA LEU A 92 21.62 7.41 -46.08
C LEU A 92 22.37 8.65 -46.57
N MET A 93 22.55 9.66 -45.71
CA MET A 93 23.34 10.86 -46.05
C MET A 93 24.80 10.52 -46.34
N GLN A 94 25.39 9.60 -45.58
CA GLN A 94 26.77 9.16 -45.79
C GLN A 94 26.93 8.45 -47.14
N GLU A 95 26.00 7.56 -47.50
CA GLU A 95 25.98 6.89 -48.80
C GLU A 95 25.80 7.87 -49.96
N GLN A 96 24.90 8.83 -49.82
CA GLN A 96 24.69 9.88 -50.83
C GLN A 96 25.94 10.73 -51.02
N LEU A 97 26.60 11.13 -49.92
CA LEU A 97 27.85 11.88 -49.96
C LEU A 97 28.95 11.08 -50.66
N GLN A 98 29.09 9.80 -50.33
CA GLN A 98 30.07 8.92 -50.98
C GLN A 98 29.80 8.80 -52.48
N MET A 99 28.53 8.63 -52.89
CA MET A 99 28.16 8.57 -54.29
C MET A 99 28.50 9.86 -55.05
N VAL A 100 28.32 11.04 -54.42
CA VAL A 100 28.68 12.33 -55.01
C VAL A 100 30.19 12.47 -55.16
N LEU A 101 30.96 12.03 -54.16
CA LEU A 101 32.43 12.04 -54.22
C LEU A 101 32.95 11.11 -55.33
N ASP A 102 32.38 9.91 -55.46
CA ASP A 102 32.76 8.94 -56.50
C ASP A 102 32.39 9.42 -57.91
N ARG A 103 31.28 10.14 -58.07
CA ARG A 103 30.93 10.79 -59.35
C ARG A 103 31.90 11.91 -59.70
N ARG A 104 32.33 12.69 -58.73
CA ARG A 104 33.30 13.77 -58.93
C ARG A 104 34.69 13.24 -59.29
N SER A 105 35.13 12.14 -58.66
CA SER A 105 36.44 11.54 -58.95
C SER A 105 36.52 10.89 -60.33
N ARG A 106 35.40 10.42 -60.89
CA ARG A 106 35.34 9.87 -62.26
C ARG A 106 35.20 10.92 -63.35
N GLY A 107 34.74 12.13 -63.01
CA GLY A 107 34.52 13.22 -63.95
C GLY A 107 35.71 14.17 -64.12
N SER A 108 36.81 13.94 -63.39
CA SER A 108 38.04 14.72 -63.45
C SER A 108 39.19 13.89 -64.02
#